data_AF-A0A8S9HWJ3-F1
#
_entry.id   AF-A0A8S9HWJ3-F1
#
_cell.length_a   1.000
_cell.length_b   1.000
_cell.length_c   1.000
_cell.angle_alpha   90.00
_cell.angle_beta   90.00
_cell.angle_gamma   90.00
#
_symmetry.space_group_name_H-M   'P 1'
#
loop_
_entity.id
_entity.type
_entity.pdbx_description
1 polymer ?
#
loop_
_entity_poly.entity_id
_entity_poly.type
_entity_poly.pdbx_seq_one_letter_code
_entity_poly.pdbx_strand_id
1 'polypeptide(L)'
;MCLVPDGCTQGELLEMALGDYGLEKKIEKVVLTCSLPDVILQQMALDTPHMQVTNDRKVQNLIELAKTHFVRLCVSSQSQVEAGVDDDTDVSDSDIPWI
;
A
#
# COMPACT_ATOMS: atom_id res chain seq x y z
N MET A 1 -2.54 14.70 9.12
CA MET A 1 -1.83 15.20 7.94
C MET A 1 -0.35 15.08 8.27
N CYS A 2 0.36 14.10 7.70
CA CYS A 2 1.75 13.83 8.02
C CYS A 2 2.65 14.86 7.31
N LEU A 3 3.48 15.58 8.06
CA LEU A 3 4.45 16.52 7.49
C LEU A 3 5.76 15.79 7.29
N VAL A 4 6.16 15.60 6.03
CA VAL A 4 7.43 14.97 5.68
C VAL A 4 8.50 16.05 5.58
N PRO A 5 9.60 15.97 6.35
CA PRO A 5 10.67 16.97 6.28
C PRO A 5 11.45 16.88 4.95
N ASP A 6 12.01 18.00 4.53
CA ASP A 6 12.92 18.05 3.38
C ASP A 6 14.15 17.17 3.67
N GLY A 7 14.39 16.17 2.81
CA GLY A 7 15.50 15.22 2.97
C GLY A 7 15.15 13.97 3.79
N CYS A 8 13.88 13.74 4.10
CA CYS A 8 13.42 12.51 4.75
C CYS A 8 13.86 11.26 3.97
N THR A 9 14.39 10.27 4.68
CA THR A 9 14.75 8.96 4.14
C THR A 9 13.54 8.03 4.09
N GLN A 10 13.65 6.93 3.35
CA GLN A 10 12.63 5.90 3.26
C GLN A 10 12.38 5.25 4.62
N GLY A 11 13.43 5.06 5.43
CA GLY A 11 13.32 4.53 6.79
C GLY A 11 12.53 5.47 7.70
N GLU A 12 12.90 6.75 7.75
CA GLU A 12 12.19 7.74 8.57
C GLU A 12 10.73 7.92 8.14
N LEU A 13 10.46 7.93 6.83
CA LEU A 13 9.10 8.01 6.30
C LEU A 13 8.28 6.79 6.74
N LEU A 14 8.89 5.61 6.76
CA LEU A 14 8.27 4.39 7.22
C LEU A 14 7.99 4.42 8.72
N GLU A 15 8.93 4.88 9.53
CA GLU A 15 8.75 5.01 10.98
C GLU A 15 7.65 6.01 11.33
N MET A 16 7.58 7.15 10.65
CA MET A 16 6.49 8.11 10.82
C MET A 16 5.13 7.49 10.46
N ALA A 17 5.06 6.76 9.34
CA ALA A 17 3.83 6.07 8.95
C ALA A 17 3.48 4.94 9.95
N LEU A 18 4.46 4.24 10.49
CA LEU A 18 4.24 3.19 11.49
C LEU A 18 3.67 3.77 12.79
N GLY A 19 4.24 4.86 13.28
CA GLY A 19 3.80 5.54 14.50
C GLY A 19 2.40 6.16 14.34
N ASP A 20 2.15 6.86 13.23
CA ASP A 20 0.87 7.53 12.99
C ASP A 20 -0.30 6.55 12.84
N TYR A 21 -0.04 5.38 12.23
CA TYR A 21 -1.07 4.35 12.04
C TYR A 21 -1.07 3.27 13.14
N GLY A 22 -0.21 3.37 14.16
CA GLY A 22 -0.13 2.41 15.28
C GLY A 22 0.24 0.99 14.84
N LEU A 23 1.00 0.89 13.75
CA LEU A 23 1.30 -0.35 13.03
C LEU A 23 2.53 -1.11 13.58
N GLU A 24 3.26 -0.47 14.49
CA GLU A 24 4.46 -0.95 15.18
C GLU A 24 4.31 -2.30 15.92
N LYS A 25 3.08 -2.75 16.21
CA LYS A 25 2.83 -3.94 17.05
C LYS A 25 2.36 -5.18 16.28
N LYS A 26 2.05 -5.08 14.98
CA LYS A 26 1.25 -6.10 14.28
C LYS A 26 1.67 -6.42 12.84
N ILE A 27 2.79 -5.92 12.34
CA ILE A 27 3.09 -6.01 10.91
C ILE A 27 4.40 -6.72 10.61
N GLU A 28 4.33 -7.70 9.70
CA GLU A 28 5.50 -8.33 9.06
C GLU A 28 6.04 -7.51 7.88
N LYS A 29 5.20 -6.77 7.16
CA LYS A 29 5.63 -5.86 6.08
C LYS A 29 4.70 -4.66 5.86
N VAL A 30 5.25 -3.44 5.96
CA VAL A 30 4.57 -2.21 5.52
C VAL A 30 5.05 -1.82 4.13
N VAL A 31 4.10 -1.50 3.25
CA VAL A 31 4.38 -0.98 1.91
C VAL A 31 3.84 0.45 1.84
N LEU A 32 4.73 1.37 1.49
CA LEU A 32 4.39 2.74 1.18
C LEU A 32 4.23 2.90 -0.33
N THR A 33 3.08 3.40 -0.76
CA THR A 33 2.79 3.71 -2.16
C THR A 33 2.36 5.15 -2.29
N CYS A 34 2.76 5.83 -3.36
CA CYS A 34 2.24 7.15 -3.68
C CYS A 34 1.31 7.10 -4.88
N SER A 35 0.26 7.90 -4.82
CA SER A 35 -0.58 8.22 -5.96
C SER A 35 -0.06 9.49 -6.61
N LEU A 36 0.02 9.50 -7.93
CA LEU A 36 0.33 10.72 -8.67
C LEU A 36 -0.78 11.76 -8.45
N PRO A 37 -0.45 13.07 -8.51
CA PRO A 37 -1.45 14.13 -8.47
C PRO A 37 -2.46 14.00 -9.62
N ASP A 38 -3.70 14.44 -9.38
CA ASP A 38 -4.79 14.37 -10.37
C ASP A 38 -4.40 15.02 -11.70
N VAL A 39 -3.66 16.14 -11.67
CA VAL A 39 -3.19 16.85 -12.87
C VAL A 39 -2.24 16.01 -13.74
N ILE A 40 -1.43 15.16 -13.12
CA ILE A 40 -0.51 14.25 -13.82
C ILE A 40 -1.23 12.96 -14.22
N LEU A 41 -2.11 12.44 -13.34
CA LEU A 41 -2.97 11.30 -13.64
C LEU A 41 -3.87 11.55 -14.84
N GLN A 42 -4.42 12.76 -14.98
CA GLN A 42 -5.31 13.13 -16.08
C GLN A 42 -4.59 13.17 -17.44
N GLN A 43 -3.26 13.33 -17.42
CA GLN A 43 -2.40 13.25 -18.62
C GLN A 43 -1.88 11.82 -18.88
N MET A 44 -2.02 10.92 -17.91
CA MET A 44 -1.60 9.52 -18.00
C MET A 44 -2.81 8.60 -18.21
N ALA A 45 -2.55 7.34 -18.56
CA ALA A 45 -3.61 6.34 -18.64
C ALA A 45 -4.22 6.09 -17.25
N LEU A 46 -5.54 5.88 -17.22
CA LEU A 46 -6.32 5.63 -15.99
C LEU A 46 -5.81 4.41 -15.19
N ASP A 47 -5.11 3.49 -15.86
CA ASP A 47 -4.48 2.29 -15.27
C ASP A 47 -3.06 2.54 -14.72
N THR A 48 -2.65 3.79 -14.49
CA THR A 48 -1.30 4.05 -13.97
C THR A 48 -1.17 3.47 -12.55
N PRO A 49 -0.32 2.46 -12.33
CA PRO A 49 -0.23 1.79 -11.05
C PRO A 49 0.36 2.72 -9.99
N HIS A 50 -0.08 2.56 -8.74
CA HIS A 50 0.48 3.26 -7.60
C HIS A 50 1.99 2.99 -7.50
N MET A 51 2.80 4.04 -7.36
CA MET A 51 4.25 3.89 -7.35
C MET A 51 4.72 3.55 -5.92
N GLN A 52 5.37 2.40 -5.75
CA GLN A 52 5.94 2.02 -4.45
C GLN A 52 7.17 2.87 -4.12
N VAL A 53 7.21 3.38 -2.90
CA VAL A 53 8.29 4.18 -2.33
C VAL A 53 9.25 3.26 -1.59
N THR A 54 10.19 2.68 -2.33
CA THR A 54 11.10 1.62 -1.85
C THR A 54 12.53 2.11 -1.57
N ASN A 55 12.85 3.36 -1.88
CA ASN A 55 14.21 3.90 -1.75
C ASN A 55 14.15 5.42 -1.53
N ASP A 56 15.15 5.98 -0.87
CA ASP A 56 15.32 7.41 -0.60
C ASP A 56 15.20 8.28 -1.86
N ARG A 57 15.72 7.82 -3.00
CA ARG A 57 15.58 8.57 -4.26
C ARG A 57 14.12 8.77 -4.66
N LYS A 58 13.27 7.77 -4.41
CA LYS A 58 11.82 7.88 -4.67
C LYS A 58 11.14 8.79 -3.65
N VAL A 59 11.60 8.77 -2.39
CA VAL A 59 11.12 9.69 -1.35
C VAL A 59 11.45 11.13 -1.72
N GLN A 60 12.67 11.40 -2.17
CA GLN A 60 13.06 12.74 -2.63
C GLN A 60 12.20 13.22 -3.80
N ASN A 61 11.99 12.36 -4.81
CA ASN A 61 11.12 12.68 -5.93
C ASN A 61 9.68 12.99 -5.47
N LEU A 62 9.17 12.22 -4.51
CA LEU A 62 7.87 12.45 -3.88
C LEU A 62 7.80 13.82 -3.18
N ILE A 63 8.83 14.16 -2.40
CA ILE A 63 8.91 15.44 -1.68
C ILE A 63 8.94 16.60 -2.68
N GLU A 64 9.71 16.48 -3.76
CA GLU A 64 9.73 17.49 -4.83
C GLU A 64 8.37 17.65 -5.52
N LEU A 65 7.69 16.53 -5.81
CA LEU A 65 6.31 16.55 -6.32
C LEU A 65 5.35 17.22 -5.33
N ALA A 66 5.49 16.92 -4.03
CA ALA A 66 4.65 17.47 -2.98
C ALA A 66 4.81 19.00 -2.78
N LYS A 67 5.94 19.58 -3.22
CA LYS A 67 6.15 21.05 -3.23
C LYS A 67 5.30 21.77 -4.26
N THR A 68 4.95 21.09 -5.35
CA THR A 68 4.21 21.69 -6.47
C THR A 68 2.76 21.24 -6.53
N HIS A 69 2.45 20.05 -5.99
CA HIS A 69 1.14 19.42 -6.07
C HIS A 69 0.79 18.71 -4.76
N PHE A 70 -0.51 18.53 -4.51
CA PHE A 70 -0.93 17.65 -3.42
C PHE A 70 -0.73 16.19 -3.82
N VAL A 71 0.09 15.48 -3.05
CA VAL A 71 0.37 14.06 -3.24
C VAL A 71 -0.27 13.25 -2.12
N ARG A 72 -0.88 12.11 -2.46
CA ARG A 72 -1.41 11.16 -1.46
C ARG A 72 -0.42 10.03 -1.26
N LEU A 73 -0.09 9.78 0.01
CA LEU A 73 0.67 8.61 0.43
C LEU A 73 -0.32 7.57 0.97
N CYS A 74 -0.29 6.39 0.37
CA CYS A 74 -1.05 5.22 0.77
C CYS A 74 -0.16 4.28 1.57
N VAL A 75 -0.60 3.94 2.77
CA VAL A 75 0.08 2.99 3.66
C VAL A 75 -0.67 1.67 3.60
N SER A 76 0.01 0.59 3.25
CA SER A 76 -0.57 -0.75 3.21
C SER A 76 0.18 -1.65 4.17
N SER A 77 -0.55 -2.23 5.12
CA SER A 77 -0.08 -3.26 6.02
C SER A 77 -0.33 -4.63 5.39
N GLN A 78 0.73 -5.40 5.13
CA GLN A 78 0.60 -6.80 4.74
C GLN A 78 0.86 -7.66 5.97
N SER A 79 -0.21 -8.23 6.55
CA SER A 79 -0.10 -9.36 7.47
C SER A 79 0.01 -10.62 6.63
N GLN A 80 0.98 -11.48 6.91
CA GLN A 80 0.99 -12.84 6.39
C GLN A 80 -0.17 -13.56 7.06
N VAL A 81 -1.35 -13.51 6.45
CA VAL A 81 -2.31 -14.57 6.66
C VAL A 81 -1.65 -15.74 5.97
N GLU A 82 -0.98 -16.60 6.73
CA GLU A 82 -0.76 -17.96 6.29
C GLU A 82 -2.12 -18.42 5.78
N ALA A 83 -2.19 -18.78 4.51
CA ALA A 83 -3.39 -19.32 3.92
C ALA A 83 -3.72 -20.60 4.68
N GLY A 84 -4.49 -20.47 5.77
CA GLY A 84 -5.31 -21.52 6.30
C GLY A 84 -6.31 -21.84 5.21
N VAL A 85 -5.91 -22.77 4.35
CA VAL A 85 -6.82 -23.49 3.48
C VAL A 85 -7.64 -24.36 4.44
N ASP A 86 -8.62 -23.76 5.12
CA ASP A 86 -9.78 -24.52 5.61
C ASP A 86 -10.57 -24.88 4.35
N ASP A 87 -10.10 -25.93 3.68
CA ASP A 87 -10.90 -26.70 2.75
C ASP A 87 -11.86 -27.55 3.59
N ASP A 88 -12.85 -26.90 4.20
CA ASP A 88 -14.11 -27.58 4.52
C ASP A 88 -14.82 -27.83 3.18
N THR A 89 -14.30 -28.78 2.41
CA THR A 89 -15.04 -29.39 1.32
C THR A 89 -16.15 -30.23 1.94
N ASP A 90 -17.31 -29.59 2.02
CA ASP A 90 -18.63 -30.16 2.18
C ASP A 90 -18.76 -31.52 1.49
N VAL A 91 -19.30 -32.47 2.26
CA VAL A 91 -19.42 -33.90 1.95
C VAL A 91 -20.06 -34.11 0.57
N SER A 92 -19.28 -34.64 -0.38
CA SER A 92 -19.84 -35.45 -1.46
C SER A 92 -20.10 -36.85 -0.91
N ASP A 93 -21.36 -37.28 -0.86
CA ASP A 93 -21.84 -38.32 -1.78
C ASP A 93 -23.36 -38.54 -1.66
N SER A 94 -23.94 -38.83 -2.83
CA SER A 94 -25.08 -39.71 -3.06
C SER A 94 -26.48 -39.09 -3.23
N ASP A 95 -26.78 -38.90 -4.52
CA ASP A 95 -27.92 -39.50 -5.25
C ASP A 95 -29.35 -39.10 -4.87
N ILE A 96 -30.09 -38.52 -5.84
CA ILE A 96 -31.19 -39.23 -6.56
C ILE A 96 -31.82 -38.32 -7.65
N PRO A 97 -32.41 -38.92 -8.72
CA PRO A 97 -32.29 -38.51 -10.12
C PRO A 97 -33.55 -37.80 -10.64
N TRP A 98 -33.44 -37.20 -11.83
CA TRP A 98 -34.61 -36.82 -12.62
C TRP A 98 -34.56 -37.54 -13.98
N ILE A 99 -35.22 -38.70 -14.03
CA ILE A 99 -35.95 -39.18 -15.22
C ILE A 99 -37.42 -38.90 -14.96
#